data_AF-A0A6C2UPL8-F1
#
_entry.id   AF-A0A6C2UPL8-F1
#
_cell.length_a   1.000
_cell.length_b   1.000
_cell.length_c   1.000
_cell.angle_alpha   90.00
_cell.angle_beta   90.00
_cell.angle_gamma   90.00
#
_symmetry.space_group_name_H-M   'P 1'
#
loop_
_entity.id
_entity.type
_entity.pdbx_description
1 polymer ?
#
loop_
_entity_poly.entity_id
_entity_poly.type
_entity_poly.pdbx_seq_one_letter_code
_entity_poly.pdbx_strand_id
1 'polypeptide(L)' 'MMKRALSKTIQEPLPHWQPGFFEHLLRHSESYREKWDYVYRNPVRAGLVKRAEDWAFQGEVVSIRY' A
#
# COMPACT_ATOMS: atom_id res chain seq x y z
N MET A 1 -12.78 2.55 8.45
CA MET A 1 -13.87 1.67 7.95
C MET A 1 -13.36 0.39 7.27
N MET A 2 -12.31 0.45 6.43
CA MET A 2 -11.85 -0.71 5.64
C MET A 2 -11.33 -1.91 6.46
N LYS A 3 -10.42 -1.69 7.42
CA LYS A 3 -9.91 -2.76 8.30
C LYS A 3 -11.04 -3.57 8.98
N ARG A 4 -12.05 -2.87 9.50
CA ARG A 4 -13.22 -3.49 10.15
C ARG A 4 -14.10 -4.28 9.18
N ALA A 5 -14.27 -3.80 7.96
CA ALA A 5 -15.06 -4.51 6.93
C ALA A 5 -14.37 -5.84 6.56
N LEU A 6 -13.05 -5.81 6.35
CA LEU A 6 -12.26 -6.99 6.04
C LEU A 6 -12.18 -7.99 7.21
N SER A 7 -12.09 -7.51 8.46
CA SER A 7 -12.11 -8.40 9.63
C SER A 7 -13.40 -9.20 9.77
N LYS A 8 -14.51 -8.79 9.15
CA LYS A 8 -15.75 -9.57 9.13
C LYS A 8 -15.69 -10.75 8.16
N THR A 9 -14.79 -10.72 7.17
CA THR A 9 -14.70 -11.72 6.11
C THR A 9 -13.49 -12.65 6.26
N ILE A 10 -12.46 -12.24 7.01
CA ILE A 10 -11.29 -13.07 7.32
C ILE A 10 -11.72 -14.16 8.31
N GLN A 11 -11.47 -15.43 7.94
CA GLN A 11 -11.82 -16.60 8.77
C GLN A 11 -10.76 -16.89 9.85
N GLU A 12 -9.54 -16.39 9.69
CA GLU A 12 -8.46 -16.56 10.68
C GLU A 12 -8.81 -15.91 12.03
N PRO A 13 -8.24 -16.40 13.15
CA PRO A 13 -8.48 -15.82 14.47
C PRO A 13 -7.85 -14.42 14.62
N LEU A 14 -8.38 -13.64 15.56
CA LEU A 14 -7.85 -12.33 15.92
C LEU A 14 -6.50 -12.44 16.67
N PRO A 15 -5.65 -11.39 16.60
CA PRO A 15 -5.86 -10.11 15.91
C PRO A 15 -5.44 -10.13 14.43
N HIS A 16 -6.31 -9.66 13.53
CA HIS A 16 -5.99 -9.57 12.09
C HIS A 16 -5.06 -8.40 11.74
N TRP A 17 -5.04 -7.36 12.57
CA TRP A 17 -4.34 -6.11 12.26
C TRP A 17 -3.36 -5.76 13.37
N GLN A 18 -2.17 -5.33 12.98
CA GLN A 18 -1.27 -4.64 13.90
C GLN A 18 -1.93 -3.34 14.42
N PRO A 19 -1.85 -3.04 15.73
CA PRO A 19 -2.32 -1.78 16.29
C PRO A 19 -1.63 -0.57 15.65
N GLY A 20 -2.41 0.48 15.38
CA GLY A 20 -1.92 1.69 14.72
C GLY A 20 -1.78 1.58 13.21
N PHE A 21 -1.12 2.58 12.64
CA PHE A 21 -0.73 2.67 11.24
C PHE A 21 0.33 3.77 11.09
N PHE A 22 1.11 3.70 10.02
CA PHE A 22 2.02 4.78 9.66
C PHE A 22 1.28 5.78 8.76
N GLU A 23 1.26 7.04 9.16
CA GLU A 23 0.73 8.15 8.37
C GLU A 23 1.83 9.17 8.11
N HIS A 24 1.90 9.68 6.88
CA HIS A 24 2.84 10.73 6.53
C HIS A 24 2.18 11.71 5.55
N LEU A 25 2.08 12.98 5.96
CA LEU A 25 1.52 14.05 5.13
C LEU A 25 2.50 14.45 4.03
N LEU A 26 2.05 14.38 2.77
CA LEU A 26 2.81 14.84 1.62
C LEU A 26 2.50 16.32 1.39
N ARG A 27 3.50 17.19 1.59
CA ARG A 27 3.34 18.65 1.50
C ARG A 27 3.81 19.25 0.17
N HIS A 28 4.55 18.48 -0.64
CA HIS A 28 5.11 18.93 -1.93
C HIS A 28 4.91 17.87 -3.02
N SER A 29 4.77 18.31 -4.28
CA SER A 29 4.55 17.45 -5.45
C SER A 29 5.74 16.53 -5.75
N GLU A 30 6.98 16.99 -5.53
CA GLU A 30 8.18 16.15 -5.66
C GLU A 30 8.13 14.96 -4.68
N SER A 31 7.61 15.18 -3.47
CA SER A 31 7.42 14.11 -2.48
C SER A 31 6.38 13.08 -2.92
N TYR A 32 5.42 13.42 -3.78
CA TYR A 32 4.43 12.46 -4.25
C TYR A 32 5.06 11.40 -5.16
N ARG A 33 5.83 11.83 -6.17
CA ARG A 33 6.48 10.91 -7.11
C ARG A 33 7.45 9.96 -6.42
N GLU A 34 8.23 10.46 -5.48
CA GLU A 34 9.17 9.65 -4.70
C GLU A 34 8.44 8.59 -3.86
N LYS A 35 7.30 8.95 -3.26
CA LYS A 35 6.50 8.02 -2.47
C LYS A 35 5.77 7.01 -3.34
N TRP A 36 5.31 7.41 -4.52
CA TRP A 36 4.79 6.48 -5.51
C TRP A 36 5.85 5.46 -5.91
N ASP A 37 7.07 5.89 -6.23
CA ASP A 37 8.17 4.99 -6.56
C ASP A 37 8.51 4.04 -5.40
N TYR A 38 8.46 4.54 -4.16
CA TYR A 38 8.62 3.69 -2.97
C TYR A 38 7.58 2.57 -2.90
N VAL A 39 6.28 2.89 -3.06
CA VAL A 39 5.20 1.89 -3.01
C VAL A 39 5.31 0.93 -4.18
N TYR A 40 5.53 1.44 -5.39
CA TYR A 40 5.69 0.65 -6.62
C TYR A 40 6.85 -0.35 -6.51
N ARG A 41 7.99 0.06 -5.94
CA ARG A 41 9.17 -0.81 -5.77
C ARG A 41 9.13 -1.69 -4.53
N ASN A 42 8.19 -1.51 -3.62
CA ASN A 42 8.13 -2.27 -2.37
C ASN A 42 8.05 -3.80 -2.56
N PRO A 43 7.29 -4.35 -3.53
CA PRO A 43 7.27 -5.79 -3.79
C PRO A 43 8.63 -6.37 -4.15
N VAL A 44 9.45 -5.62 -4.90
CA VAL A 44 10.82 -6.02 -5.25
C VAL A 44 11.72 -5.97 -4.02
N ARG A 45 11.63 -4.90 -3.21
CA ARG A 45 12.38 -4.76 -1.96
C ARG A 45 12.05 -5.86 -0.95
N ALA A 46 10.81 -6.32 -0.93
CA ALA A 46 10.34 -7.43 -0.10
C ALA A 46 10.65 -8.82 -0.68
N GLY A 47 11.24 -8.89 -1.89
CA GLY A 47 11.59 -10.16 -2.55
C GLY A 47 10.40 -10.95 -3.11
N LEU A 48 9.23 -10.32 -3.26
CA LEU A 48 8.01 -10.97 -3.72
C LEU A 48 7.99 -11.18 -5.24
N VAL A 49 8.62 -10.27 -5.98
CA VAL A 49 8.75 -10.30 -7.45
C VAL A 49 10.12 -9.77 -7.88
N LYS A 50 10.56 -10.14 -9.08
CA LYS A 50 11.84 -9.64 -9.66
C LYS A 50 11.70 -8.25 -10.27
N ARG A 51 10.54 -7.94 -10.84
CA ARG A 51 10.22 -6.63 -11.43
C ARG A 51 8.94 -6.11 -10.80
N ALA A 52 8.84 -4.79 -10.61
CA ALA A 52 7.70 -4.18 -9.92
C ALA A 52 6.40 -4.35 -10.71
N GLU A 53 6.48 -4.31 -12.04
CA GLU A 53 5.36 -4.55 -12.97
C GLU A 53 4.79 -5.98 -12.87
N ASP A 54 5.55 -6.95 -12.35
CA ASP A 54 5.06 -8.34 -12.19
C ASP A 54 4.13 -8.48 -10.97
N TRP A 55 3.99 -7.44 -10.14
CA TRP A 55 3.14 -7.49 -8.95
C TRP A 55 1.66 -7.35 -9.32
N ALA A 56 0.91 -8.45 -9.20
CA ALA A 56 -0.51 -8.51 -9.57
C ALA A 56 -1.45 -7.71 -8.65
N PHE A 57 -0.99 -7.36 -7.44
CA PHE A 57 -1.80 -6.66 -6.43
C PHE A 57 -1.49 -5.17 -6.33
N GLN A 58 -0.89 -4.58 -7.36
CA GLN A 58 -0.73 -3.13 -7.47
C GLN A 58 -1.97 -2.47 -8.07
N GLY A 59 -2.12 -1.16 -7.86
CA GLY A 59 -3.20 -0.39 -8.47
C GLY A 59 -3.19 1.07 -8.04
N GLU A 60 -3.98 1.88 -8.73
CA GLU A 60 -4.23 3.27 -8.42
C GLU A 60 -5.72 3.45 -8.08
N VAL A 61 -6.02 4.11 -6.96
CA VAL A 61 -7.41 4.39 -6.56
C VAL A 61 -7.95 5.62 -7.30
N VAL A 62 -7.10 6.62 -7.53
CA VAL A 62 -7.43 7.83 -8.26
C VAL A 62 -6.20 8.36 -8.97
N SER A 63 -6.36 8.74 -10.24
CA SER A 63 -5.32 9.43 -10.99
C SER A 63 -5.21 10.86 -10.52
N ILE A 64 -4.10 11.20 -9.87
CA ILE A 64 -3.83 12.57 -9.44
C ILE A 64 -3.04 13.25 -10.57
N ARG A 65 -3.74 14.05 -11.36
CA ARG A 65 -3.12 14.91 -12.38
C ARG A 65 -2.62 16.18 -11.69
N TYR A 66 -1.32 16.44 -11.81
CA TYR A 66 -0.70 17.73 -11.47
C TYR A 66 -0.44 18.52 -12.75
#